data_AF-A0A7K9DT63-F1
#
_entry.id   AF-A0A7K9DT63-F1
#
_cell.length_a   1.000
_cell.length_b   1.000
_cell.length_c   1.000
_cell.angle_alpha   90.00
_cell.angle_beta   90.00
_cell.angle_gamma   90.00
#
_symmetry.space_group_name_H-M   'P 1'
#
loop_
_entity.id
_entity.type
_entity.pdbx_description
1 polymer ?
#
loop_
_entity_poly.entity_id
_entity_poly.type
_entity_poly.pdbx_seq_one_letter_code
_entity_poly.pdbx_strand_id
1 'polypeptide(L)'
;FQYMIILFLVFIVQFSVSCACLALNKEQQSQLLEVGWNNTKSARTDIERSLNCCGFRVFDPYEACSSDCFRNRQCQPCAPIIEEYSEMVLRFVGGIGLFFSFTEILGVWLTYRYRNQKDPRANPSAFL
;
A
#
# COMPACT_ATOMS: atom_id res chain seq x y z
N PHE A 1 17.63 22.39 5.81
CA PHE A 1 18.22 21.74 4.63
C PHE A 1 18.07 20.22 4.72
N GLN A 2 18.62 19.55 5.73
CA GLN A 2 18.54 18.09 5.88
C GLN A 2 17.11 17.51 5.86
N TYR A 3 16.17 18.09 6.62
CA TYR A 3 14.77 17.66 6.60
C TYR A 3 14.07 17.82 5.25
N MET A 4 14.45 18.81 4.44
CA MET A 4 13.85 19.02 3.11
C MET A 4 14.30 17.94 2.12
N ILE A 5 15.54 17.47 2.22
CA ILE A 5 16.04 16.36 1.42
C ILE A 5 15.30 15.07 1.81
N ILE A 6 15.13 14.83 3.11
CA ILE A 6 14.43 13.63 3.61
C ILE A 6 12.98 13.62 3.12
N LEU A 7 12.23 14.72 3.28
CA LEU A 7 10.85 14.84 2.78
C LEU A 7 10.77 14.66 1.26
N PHE A 8 11.73 15.20 0.51
CA PHE A 8 11.76 14.99 -0.93
C PHE A 8 12.00 13.52 -1.32
N LEU A 9 12.86 12.79 -0.60
CA LEU A 9 13.06 11.36 -0.82
C LEU A 9 11.82 10.54 -0.46
N VAL A 10 11.17 10.88 0.67
CA VAL A 10 9.91 10.26 1.08
C VAL A 10 8.83 10.48 0.03
N PHE A 11 8.70 11.69 -0.51
CA PHE A 11 7.80 12.01 -1.62
C PHE A 11 8.04 11.10 -2.84
N ILE A 12 9.30 10.91 -3.26
CA ILE A 12 9.61 10.05 -4.43
C ILE A 12 9.15 8.61 -4.18
N VAL A 13 9.43 8.07 -3.00
CA VAL A 13 9.04 6.69 -2.65
C VAL A 13 7.52 6.58 -2.53
N GLN A 14 6.85 7.50 -1.84
CA GLN A 14 5.39 7.47 -1.68
C GLN A 14 4.68 7.63 -3.02
N PHE A 15 5.10 8.57 -3.85
CA PHE A 15 4.52 8.81 -5.16
C PHE A 15 4.67 7.57 -6.06
N SER A 16 5.88 6.99 -6.12
CA SER A 16 6.13 5.79 -6.94
C SER A 16 5.32 4.57 -6.48
N VAL A 17 5.29 4.29 -5.17
CA VAL A 17 4.49 3.19 -4.62
C VAL A 17 3.00 3.42 -4.86
N SER A 18 2.52 4.65 -4.67
CA SER A 18 1.11 4.99 -4.90
C SER A 18 0.71 4.79 -6.36
N CYS A 19 1.53 5.28 -7.29
CA CYS A 19 1.36 5.04 -8.73
C CYS A 19 1.37 3.55 -9.07
N ALA A 20 2.28 2.77 -8.48
CA ALA A 20 2.34 1.32 -8.69
C ALA A 20 1.06 0.62 -8.19
N CYS A 21 0.56 0.99 -6.99
CA CYS A 21 -0.70 0.45 -6.45
C CYS A 21 -1.91 0.77 -7.32
N LEU A 22 -1.95 1.94 -7.96
CA LEU A 22 -3.04 2.33 -8.87
C LEU A 22 -2.92 1.72 -10.27
N ALA A 23 -1.70 1.44 -10.73
CA ALA A 23 -1.42 0.93 -12.08
C ALA A 23 -1.42 -0.60 -12.18
N LEU A 24 -1.38 -1.31 -11.05
CA LEU A 24 -1.43 -2.78 -11.02
C LEU A 24 -2.76 -3.30 -11.61
N ASN A 25 -2.64 -4.20 -12.59
CA ASN A 25 -3.78 -4.91 -13.18
C ASN A 25 -4.06 -6.23 -12.46
N LYS A 26 -5.25 -6.80 -12.68
CA LYS A 26 -5.73 -8.02 -12.01
C LYS A 26 -4.81 -9.22 -12.25
N GLU A 27 -4.25 -9.35 -13.45
CA GLU A 27 -3.36 -10.45 -13.81
C GLU A 27 -2.07 -10.40 -12.99
N GLN A 28 -1.43 -9.23 -12.91
CA GLN A 28 -0.21 -9.02 -12.12
C GLN A 28 -0.47 -9.26 -10.63
N GLN A 29 -1.61 -8.78 -10.15
CA GLN A 29 -2.05 -8.98 -8.78
C GLN A 29 -2.27 -10.48 -8.47
N SER A 30 -2.96 -11.22 -9.34
CA SER A 30 -3.21 -12.66 -9.16
C SER A 30 -1.92 -13.47 -9.12
N GLN A 31 -0.93 -13.13 -9.96
CA GLN A 31 0.37 -13.80 -9.96
C GLN A 31 1.14 -13.54 -8.66
N LEU A 32 1.15 -12.30 -8.16
CA LEU A 32 1.80 -11.96 -6.90
C LEU A 32 1.16 -12.70 -5.72
N LEU A 33 -0.17 -12.78 -5.70
CA LEU A 33 -0.93 -13.52 -4.69
C LEU A 33 -0.65 -15.02 -4.76
N GLU A 34 -0.55 -15.60 -5.95
CA GLU A 34 -0.23 -17.01 -6.14
C GLU A 34 1.19 -17.37 -5.66
N VAL A 35 2.16 -16.52 -5.99
CA VAL A 35 3.55 -16.66 -5.50
C VAL A 35 3.59 -16.51 -3.97
N GLY A 36 2.90 -15.51 -3.42
CA GLY A 36 2.82 -15.31 -1.97
C GLY A 36 2.18 -16.50 -1.24
N TRP A 37 1.10 -17.03 -1.82
CA TRP A 37 0.38 -18.21 -1.33
C TRP A 37 1.28 -19.45 -1.30
N ASN A 38 2.06 -19.69 -2.35
CA ASN A 38 2.95 -20.86 -2.40
C ASN A 38 4.17 -20.75 -1.49
N ASN A 39 4.64 -19.54 -1.19
CA ASN A 39 5.84 -19.35 -0.35
C ASN A 39 5.54 -19.35 1.15
N THR A 40 4.33 -19.01 1.59
CA THR A 40 4.08 -18.70 3.01
C THR A 40 2.96 -19.54 3.62
N LYS A 41 3.30 -20.62 4.34
CA LYS A 41 2.30 -21.50 5.00
C LYS A 41 1.53 -20.82 6.13
N SER A 42 2.18 -19.99 6.95
CA SER A 42 1.51 -19.29 8.06
C SER A 42 0.44 -18.31 7.56
N ALA A 43 0.77 -17.51 6.55
CA ALA A 43 -0.16 -16.58 5.94
C ALA A 43 -1.37 -17.30 5.32
N ARG A 44 -1.18 -18.48 4.70
CA ARG A 44 -2.29 -19.31 4.20
C ARG A 44 -3.25 -19.65 5.34
N THR A 45 -2.74 -20.18 6.44
CA THR A 45 -3.57 -20.60 7.58
C THR A 45 -4.36 -19.44 8.19
N ASP A 46 -3.75 -18.26 8.29
CA ASP A 46 -4.42 -17.06 8.82
C ASP A 46 -5.50 -16.55 7.87
N ILE A 47 -5.23 -16.56 6.56
CA ILE A 47 -6.21 -16.18 5.54
C ILE A 47 -7.38 -17.15 5.50
N GLU A 48 -7.13 -18.46 5.51
CA GLU A 48 -8.18 -19.48 5.51
C GLU A 48 -9.10 -19.34 6.71
N ARG A 49 -8.55 -19.09 7.91
CA ARG A 49 -9.34 -18.83 9.12
C ARG A 49 -10.13 -17.52 9.05
N SER A 50 -9.50 -16.44 8.59
CA SER A 50 -10.11 -15.11 8.57
C SER A 50 -11.22 -14.99 7.53
N LEU A 51 -11.00 -15.55 6.33
CA LEU A 51 -11.93 -15.46 5.20
C LEU A 51 -12.86 -16.66 5.07
N ASN A 52 -12.70 -17.67 5.93
CA ASN A 52 -13.49 -18.91 5.93
C ASN A 52 -13.55 -19.58 4.53
N CYS A 53 -12.36 -19.75 3.94
CA CYS A 53 -12.14 -20.34 2.60
C CYS A 53 -11.01 -21.39 2.69
N CYS A 54 -10.83 -22.21 1.65
CA CYS A 54 -9.74 -23.20 1.61
C CYS A 54 -9.16 -23.34 0.21
N GLY A 55 -7.83 -23.44 0.13
CA GLY A 55 -7.11 -23.53 -1.14
C GLY A 55 -7.10 -22.21 -1.92
N PHE A 56 -6.15 -22.05 -2.85
CA PHE A 56 -6.03 -20.81 -3.61
C PHE A 56 -7.10 -20.71 -4.71
N ARG A 57 -6.94 -21.42 -5.83
CA ARG A 57 -7.90 -21.43 -6.94
C ARG A 57 -8.88 -22.61 -6.90
N VAL A 58 -8.50 -23.70 -6.26
CA VAL A 58 -9.28 -24.94 -6.19
C VAL A 58 -9.34 -25.40 -4.75
N PHE A 59 -10.52 -25.83 -4.32
CA PHE A 59 -10.71 -26.48 -3.04
C PHE A 59 -10.31 -27.96 -3.14
N ASP A 60 -9.35 -28.39 -2.33
CA ASP A 60 -8.97 -29.79 -2.18
C ASP A 60 -9.51 -30.36 -0.84
N PRO A 61 -10.44 -31.33 -0.85
CA PRO A 61 -10.96 -31.95 0.36
C PRO A 61 -9.94 -32.79 1.14
N TYR A 62 -8.82 -33.16 0.53
CA TYR A 62 -7.76 -33.96 1.13
C TYR A 62 -6.66 -33.11 1.79
N GLU A 63 -6.55 -31.84 1.42
CA GLU A 63 -5.62 -30.90 2.03
C GLU A 63 -6.22 -30.37 3.35
N ALA A 64 -5.44 -30.45 4.43
CA ALA A 64 -5.90 -30.01 5.74
C ALA A 64 -6.01 -28.47 5.77
N CYS A 65 -7.22 -27.97 6.01
CA CYS A 65 -7.51 -26.55 6.08
C CYS A 65 -8.00 -26.17 7.49
N SER A 66 -7.60 -24.98 7.96
CA SER A 66 -7.88 -24.55 9.34
C SER A 66 -9.16 -23.72 9.51
N SER A 67 -9.99 -23.60 8.48
CA SER A 67 -11.22 -22.80 8.49
C SER A 67 -12.45 -23.59 8.97
N ASP A 68 -13.48 -22.88 9.43
CA ASP A 68 -14.71 -23.49 9.93
C ASP A 68 -15.51 -24.20 8.83
N CYS A 69 -15.47 -23.70 7.59
CA CYS A 69 -16.16 -24.29 6.45
C CYS A 69 -15.66 -25.70 6.13
N PHE A 70 -14.41 -26.02 6.51
CA PHE A 70 -13.80 -27.33 6.23
C PHE A 70 -14.55 -28.46 6.91
N ARG A 71 -15.19 -28.19 8.07
CA ARG A 71 -16.00 -29.16 8.81
C ARG A 71 -17.16 -29.71 7.98
N ASN A 72 -17.74 -28.89 7.11
CA ASN A 72 -18.84 -29.28 6.23
C ASN A 72 -18.36 -29.71 4.84
N ARG A 73 -17.04 -29.70 4.57
CA ARG A 73 -16.42 -29.94 3.25
C ARG A 73 -17.01 -29.09 2.11
N GLN A 74 -17.59 -27.94 2.45
CA GLN A 74 -18.18 -26.99 1.51
C GLN A 74 -17.47 -25.65 1.66
N CYS A 75 -16.20 -25.62 1.26
CA CYS A 75 -15.43 -24.38 1.22
C CYS A 75 -15.33 -23.87 -0.21
N GLN A 76 -15.32 -22.56 -0.33
CA GLN A 76 -14.97 -21.87 -1.56
C GLN A 76 -13.45 -21.62 -1.61
N PRO A 77 -12.87 -21.50 -2.82
CA PRO A 77 -11.47 -21.11 -2.99
C PRO A 77 -11.23 -19.67 -2.53
N CYS A 78 -10.04 -19.41 -1.97
CA CYS A 78 -9.69 -18.11 -1.42
C CYS A 78 -9.31 -17.05 -2.47
N ALA A 79 -8.79 -17.45 -3.63
CA ALA A 79 -8.31 -16.54 -4.68
C ALA A 79 -9.34 -15.47 -5.09
N PRO A 80 -10.60 -15.79 -5.46
CA PRO A 80 -11.55 -14.76 -5.88
C PRO A 80 -11.83 -13.73 -4.78
N ILE A 81 -11.86 -14.17 -3.51
CA ILE A 81 -12.06 -13.30 -2.35
C ILE A 81 -10.85 -12.36 -2.22
N ILE A 82 -9.64 -12.91 -2.15
CA ILE A 82 -8.42 -12.12 -1.94
C ILE A 82 -8.17 -11.16 -3.11
N GLU A 83 -8.43 -11.59 -4.35
CA GLU A 83 -8.25 -10.77 -5.54
C GLU A 83 -9.19 -9.56 -5.54
N GLU A 84 -10.47 -9.73 -5.21
CA GLU A 84 -11.43 -8.63 -5.13
C GLU A 84 -11.05 -7.63 -4.03
N TYR A 85 -10.75 -8.13 -2.82
CA TYR A 85 -10.33 -7.29 -1.71
C TYR A 85 -9.03 -6.53 -2.01
N SER A 86 -8.04 -7.20 -2.60
CA SER A 86 -6.73 -6.59 -2.86
C SER A 86 -6.83 -5.50 -3.95
N GLU A 87 -7.66 -5.68 -4.98
CA GLU A 87 -7.87 -4.64 -6.00
C GLU A 87 -8.46 -3.37 -5.37
N MET A 88 -9.51 -3.54 -4.54
CA MET A 88 -10.15 -2.42 -3.85
C MET A 88 -9.15 -1.68 -2.94
N VAL A 89 -8.40 -2.44 -2.13
CA VAL A 89 -7.44 -1.88 -1.18
C VAL A 89 -6.29 -1.17 -1.89
N LEU A 90 -5.74 -1.75 -2.96
CA LEU A 90 -4.64 -1.14 -3.73
C LEU A 90 -5.05 0.20 -4.34
N ARG A 91 -6.25 0.30 -4.91
CA ARG A 91 -6.78 1.57 -5.45
C ARG A 91 -7.01 2.60 -4.35
N PHE A 92 -7.58 2.18 -3.23
CA PHE A 92 -7.85 3.06 -2.09
C PHE A 92 -6.55 3.61 -1.48
N VAL A 93 -5.60 2.73 -1.15
CA VAL A 93 -4.30 3.08 -0.56
C VAL A 93 -3.46 3.90 -1.54
N GLY A 94 -3.44 3.53 -2.83
CA GLY A 94 -2.76 4.30 -3.87
C GLY A 94 -3.33 5.72 -3.98
N GLY A 95 -4.66 5.88 -3.92
CA GLY A 95 -5.31 7.19 -3.92
C GLY A 95 -4.93 8.05 -2.69
N ILE A 96 -4.95 7.46 -1.50
CA ILE A 96 -4.53 8.13 -0.26
C ILE A 96 -3.06 8.54 -0.31
N GLY A 97 -2.19 7.64 -0.78
CA GLY A 97 -0.76 7.92 -0.90
C GLY A 97 -0.45 9.04 -1.91
N LEU A 98 -1.20 9.11 -3.02
CA LEU A 98 -1.11 10.23 -3.96
C LEU A 98 -1.55 11.55 -3.32
N PHE A 99 -2.63 11.54 -2.54
CA PHE A 99 -3.08 12.74 -1.82
C PHE A 99 -2.01 13.25 -0.86
N PHE A 100 -1.42 12.36 -0.05
CA PHE A 100 -0.34 12.74 0.85
C PHE A 100 0.89 13.24 0.10
N SER A 101 1.28 12.58 -0.99
CA SER A 101 2.40 13.01 -1.85
C SER A 101 2.17 14.43 -2.39
N PHE A 102 0.92 14.78 -2.78
CA PHE A 102 0.56 16.13 -3.20
C PHE A 102 0.67 17.16 -2.06
N THR A 103 0.26 16.80 -0.85
CA THR A 103 0.45 17.69 0.30
C THR A 103 1.92 17.86 0.69
N GLU A 104 2.74 16.82 0.51
CA GLU A 104 4.18 16.86 0.82
C GLU A 104 4.95 17.77 -0.14
N ILE A 105 4.67 17.71 -1.45
CA ILE A 105 5.30 18.63 -2.41
C ILE A 105 4.94 20.09 -2.13
N LEU A 106 3.68 20.37 -1.74
CA LEU A 106 3.27 21.70 -1.28
C LEU A 106 4.00 22.11 0.00
N GLY A 107 4.16 21.19 0.95
CA GLY A 107 4.92 21.42 2.18
C GLY A 107 6.39 21.74 1.92
N VAL A 108 7.06 20.99 1.04
CA VAL A 108 8.45 21.24 0.62
C VAL A 108 8.56 22.60 -0.07
N TRP A 109 7.63 22.93 -0.97
CA TRP A 109 7.61 24.22 -1.65
C TRP A 109 7.39 25.41 -0.70
N LEU A 110 6.41 25.31 0.21
CA LEU A 110 6.11 26.34 1.20
C LEU A 110 7.28 26.54 2.16
N THR A 111 7.87 25.47 2.66
CA THR A 111 9.01 25.55 3.57
C THR A 111 10.26 26.09 2.85
N TYR A 112 10.49 25.73 1.59
CA TYR A 112 11.55 26.30 0.77
C TYR A 112 11.35 27.80 0.62
N ARG A 113 10.14 28.24 0.22
CA ARG A 113 9.79 29.66 0.10
C ARG A 113 9.92 30.40 1.42
N TYR A 114 9.43 29.83 2.52
CA TYR A 114 9.52 30.43 3.86
C TYR A 114 10.98 30.64 4.29
N ARG A 115 11.86 29.68 4.05
CA ARG A 115 13.29 29.84 4.35
C ARG A 115 14.01 30.79 3.39
N ASN A 116 13.53 30.91 2.15
CA ASN A 116 14.03 31.86 1.16
C ASN A 116 13.40 33.25 1.27
N GLN A 117 12.45 33.46 2.19
CA GLN A 117 12.03 34.80 2.58
C GLN A 117 13.16 35.41 3.41
N LYS A 118 13.75 36.48 2.88
CA LYS A 118 14.73 37.29 3.60
C LYS A 118 14.12 37.79 4.90
N ASP A 119 14.90 37.74 5.97
CA ASP A 119 14.54 38.32 7.26
C ASP A 119 14.24 39.82 7.06
N PRO A 120 12.99 40.31 7.23
CA PRO A 120 12.67 41.71 7.05
C PRO A 120 13.37 42.62 8.09
N ARG A 121 13.97 42.03 9.14
CA ARG A 121 14.84 42.73 10.11
C ARG A 121 16.26 42.96 9.63
N ALA A 122 16.70 42.30 8.56
CA ALA A 122 17.99 42.56 7.92
C ALA A 122 17.89 43.74 6.93
N ASN A 123 17.21 44.82 7.33
CA ASN A 123 17.29 46.09 6.64
C ASN A 123 18.50 46.84 7.25
N PRO A 124 19.65 46.92 6.56
CA PRO A 124 20.86 47.58 7.08
C PRO A 124 20.67 49.09 7.32
N SER A 125 19.55 49.66 6.87
CA SER A 125 19.17 51.06 7.03
C SER A 125 18.37 51.38 8.31
N ALA A 126 18.22 50.43 9.25
CA ALA A 126 17.64 50.69 10.58
C ALA A 126 18.69 50.97 11.67
N PHE A 127 19.97 51.04 11.30
CA PHE A 127 21.10 51.33 12.20
C PHE A 127 21.97 52.52 11.76
N LEU A 128 21.43 53.41 10.90
CA LEU A 128 22.04 54.70 10.57
C LEU A 128 21.04 55.83 10.75
#